data_AF-A0AAD5XFM3-F1
#
_entry.id   AF-A0AAD5XFM3-F1
#
_cell.length_a   1.000
_cell.length_b   1.000
_cell.length_c   1.000
_cell.angle_alpha   90.00
_cell.angle_beta   90.00
_cell.angle_gamma   90.00
#
_symmetry.space_group_name_H-M   'P 1'
#
loop_
_entity.id
_entity.type
_entity.pdbx_description
1 polymer ?
#
loop_
_entity_poly.entity_id
_entity_poly.type
_entity_poly.pdbx_seq_one_letter_code
_entity_poly.pdbx_strand_id
1 'polypeptide(L)'
;MVTEIGKKLSRRQEKDTLVDKNILKEVTVSPSIVQNKIAFEKERQQDALNRKLEMRPSKVDLKLRNILKQGDSNDSLYKSGEILDFDAKAAKLKSCLKKRPSRADIEGMNLIHNSTLSPTIVEKQRRLSRSMIEDSLEAKLRLRPDIDELAAKNIVFCETVEVLATFRKSEYNRRPDGDVTFKHLTPQLKVAIRNELNTYKKTEMDVHEDG
;
A
#
# COMPACT_ATOMS: atom_id res chain seq x y z
N MET A 1 -23.72 40.89 75.33
CA MET A 1 -22.74 39.99 74.69
C MET A 1 -23.48 38.77 74.18
N VAL A 2 -23.50 38.51 72.88
CA VAL A 2 -24.03 37.23 72.37
C VAL A 2 -23.00 36.17 72.73
N THR A 3 -23.38 35.24 73.60
CA THR A 3 -22.54 34.10 74.01
C THR A 3 -22.12 33.32 72.76
N GLU A 4 -20.91 32.73 72.75
CA GLU A 4 -20.42 31.94 71.60
C GLU A 4 -21.41 30.87 71.12
N ILE A 5 -22.21 30.35 72.05
CA ILE A 5 -23.31 29.42 71.79
C ILE A 5 -24.35 29.98 70.81
N GLY A 6 -24.74 31.26 70.93
CA GLY A 6 -25.69 31.89 70.01
C GLY A 6 -25.16 32.00 68.59
N LYS A 7 -23.86 32.28 68.43
CA LYS A 7 -23.19 32.32 67.11
C LYS A 7 -23.04 30.93 66.48
N LYS A 8 -22.94 29.87 67.29
CA LYS A 8 -22.87 28.48 66.82
C LYS A 8 -24.26 27.96 66.43
N LEU A 9 -25.30 28.32 67.17
CA LEU A 9 -26.68 27.94 66.87
C LEU A 9 -27.21 28.61 65.59
N SER A 10 -26.81 29.85 65.30
CA SER A 10 -27.22 30.55 64.06
C SER A 10 -26.61 29.99 62.78
N ARG A 11 -25.53 29.19 62.89
CA ARG A 11 -24.91 28.48 61.75
C ARG A 11 -25.40 27.04 61.62
N ARG A 12 -26.31 26.60 62.49
CA ARG A 12 -26.81 25.22 62.49
C ARG A 12 -27.66 25.00 61.24
N GLN A 13 -27.44 23.87 60.60
CA GLN A 13 -28.25 23.41 59.48
C GLN A 13 -29.61 22.91 59.97
N GLU A 14 -30.67 23.24 59.23
CA GLU A 14 -32.02 22.77 59.53
C GLU A 14 -32.11 21.25 59.45
N LYS A 15 -33.00 20.66 60.26
CA LYS A 15 -33.17 19.20 60.37
C LYS A 15 -33.38 18.56 59.00
N ASP A 16 -34.23 19.15 58.17
CA ASP A 16 -34.57 18.63 56.85
C ASP A 16 -33.35 18.59 55.93
N THR A 17 -32.50 19.62 55.97
CA THR A 17 -31.25 19.65 55.19
C THR A 17 -30.25 18.58 55.62
N LEU A 18 -30.28 18.16 56.90
CA LEU A 18 -29.47 17.05 57.40
C LEU A 18 -30.05 15.71 56.97
N VAL A 19 -31.38 15.58 56.88
CA VAL A 19 -32.05 14.39 56.35
C VAL A 19 -31.77 14.22 54.85
N ASP A 20 -31.88 15.29 54.07
CA ASP A 20 -31.61 15.29 52.61
C ASP A 20 -30.16 14.92 52.30
N LYS A 21 -29.22 15.42 53.11
CA LYS A 21 -27.80 15.06 53.03
C LYS A 21 -27.50 13.66 53.58
N ASN A 22 -28.53 12.90 53.98
CA ASN A 22 -28.40 11.58 54.61
C ASN A 22 -27.57 11.57 55.90
N ILE A 23 -27.42 12.73 56.56
CA ILE A 23 -26.69 12.88 57.82
C ILE A 23 -27.59 12.51 59.00
N LEU A 24 -28.87 12.88 58.96
CA LEU A 24 -29.88 12.51 59.94
C LEU A 24 -30.89 11.54 59.31
N LYS A 25 -31.42 10.58 60.08
CA LYS A 25 -32.47 9.67 59.62
C LYS A 25 -33.82 10.14 60.15
N GLU A 26 -34.83 10.10 59.30
CA GLU A 26 -36.24 10.36 59.66
C GLU A 26 -36.68 9.40 60.77
N VAL A 27 -37.02 9.95 61.95
CA VAL A 27 -37.51 9.18 63.11
C VAL A 27 -39.04 9.30 63.18
N THR A 28 -39.73 8.76 62.17
CA THR A 28 -41.19 8.66 62.14
C THR A 28 -41.70 7.35 62.74
N VAL A 29 -40.81 6.38 62.92
CA VAL A 29 -41.10 5.02 63.40
C VAL A 29 -40.13 4.63 64.51
N SER A 30 -40.40 3.52 65.22
CA SER A 30 -39.55 3.06 66.32
C SER A 30 -38.10 2.83 65.86
N PRO A 31 -37.09 3.11 66.73
CA PRO A 31 -35.68 3.03 66.36
C PRO A 31 -35.25 1.69 65.74
N SER A 32 -35.84 0.58 66.19
CA SER A 32 -35.57 -0.76 65.65
C SER A 32 -36.04 -0.93 64.20
N ILE A 33 -37.17 -0.34 63.82
CA ILE A 33 -37.69 -0.39 62.44
C ILE A 33 -36.79 0.41 61.50
N VAL A 34 -36.32 1.58 61.96
CA VAL A 34 -35.38 2.42 61.21
C VAL A 34 -34.05 1.69 61.00
N GLN A 35 -33.53 1.02 62.03
CA GLN A 35 -32.32 0.20 61.94
C GLN A 35 -32.48 -0.96 60.94
N ASN A 36 -33.60 -1.69 61.00
CA ASN A 36 -33.86 -2.79 60.06
C ASN A 36 -33.98 -2.30 58.62
N LYS A 37 -34.65 -1.15 58.39
CA LYS A 37 -34.75 -0.52 57.08
C LYS A 37 -33.36 -0.13 56.53
N ILE A 38 -32.51 0.47 57.36
CA ILE A 38 -31.14 0.84 56.98
C ILE A 38 -30.31 -0.40 56.67
N ALA A 39 -30.42 -1.46 57.47
CA ALA A 39 -29.72 -2.71 57.23
C ALA A 39 -30.14 -3.34 55.90
N PHE A 40 -31.44 -3.39 55.63
CA PHE A 40 -31.98 -3.89 54.37
C PHE A 40 -31.55 -3.06 53.15
N GLU A 41 -31.58 -1.72 53.25
CA GLU A 41 -31.09 -0.84 52.19
C GLU A 41 -29.59 -1.04 51.93
N LYS A 42 -28.80 -1.24 52.99
CA LYS A 42 -27.36 -1.51 52.89
C LYS A 42 -27.08 -2.85 52.22
N GLU A 43 -27.81 -3.90 52.59
CA GLU A 43 -27.72 -5.22 51.98
C GLU A 43 -28.12 -5.17 50.50
N ARG A 44 -29.25 -4.53 50.18
CA ARG A 44 -29.68 -4.32 48.79
C ARG A 44 -28.63 -3.56 47.96
N GLN A 45 -27.97 -2.55 48.55
CA GLN A 45 -26.88 -1.83 47.88
C GLN A 45 -25.65 -2.71 47.69
N GLN A 46 -25.32 -3.55 48.67
CA GLN A 46 -24.21 -4.50 48.61
C GLN A 46 -24.44 -5.56 47.52
N ASP A 47 -25.64 -6.15 47.45
CA ASP A 47 -26.01 -7.11 46.41
C ASP A 47 -25.98 -6.49 45.02
N ALA A 48 -26.52 -5.27 44.87
CA ALA A 48 -26.48 -4.55 43.60
C ALA A 48 -25.06 -4.21 43.15
N LEU A 49 -24.16 -3.91 44.10
CA LEU A 49 -22.74 -3.66 43.82
C LEU A 49 -22.02 -4.95 43.42
N ASN A 50 -22.22 -6.04 44.16
CA ASN A 50 -21.61 -7.34 43.86
C ASN A 50 -21.96 -7.80 42.45
N ARG A 51 -23.24 -7.73 42.04
CA ARG A 51 -23.66 -8.05 40.68
C ARG A 51 -22.95 -7.22 39.61
N LYS A 52 -22.68 -5.94 39.89
CA LYS A 52 -21.94 -5.06 38.96
C LYS A 52 -20.45 -5.38 38.91
N LEU A 53 -19.86 -5.80 40.04
CA LEU A 53 -18.45 -6.17 40.12
C LEU A 53 -18.19 -7.53 39.44
N GLU A 54 -19.12 -8.48 39.54
CA GLU A 54 -19.07 -9.75 38.82
C GLU A 54 -19.08 -9.53 37.30
N MET A 55 -19.90 -8.60 36.82
CA MET A 55 -20.01 -8.26 35.39
C MET A 55 -18.97 -7.22 34.94
N ARG A 56 -17.97 -6.90 35.77
CA ARG A 56 -16.97 -5.88 35.46
C ARG A 56 -15.96 -6.41 34.43
N PRO A 57 -15.79 -5.75 33.27
CA PRO A 57 -14.76 -6.13 32.30
C PRO A 57 -13.36 -6.05 32.91
N SER A 58 -12.45 -6.94 32.46
CA SER A 58 -11.08 -6.93 32.94
C SER A 58 -10.33 -5.67 32.49
N LYS A 59 -9.27 -5.31 33.21
CA LYS A 59 -8.37 -4.21 32.82
C LYS A 59 -7.81 -4.42 31.41
N VAL A 60 -7.54 -5.67 31.04
CA VAL A 60 -7.06 -6.06 29.72
C VAL A 60 -8.15 -5.82 28.66
N ASP A 61 -9.39 -6.22 28.91
CA ASP A 61 -10.51 -6.00 27.98
C ASP A 61 -10.76 -4.51 27.73
N LEU A 62 -10.66 -3.69 28.77
CA LEU A 62 -10.80 -2.25 28.65
C LEU A 62 -9.64 -1.64 27.84
N LYS A 63 -8.42 -2.17 27.96
CA LYS A 63 -7.28 -1.78 27.11
C LYS A 63 -7.48 -2.20 25.66
N LEU A 64 -7.94 -3.42 25.41
CA LEU A 64 -8.23 -3.93 24.05
C LEU A 64 -9.33 -3.12 23.37
N ARG A 65 -10.34 -2.68 24.12
CA ARG A 65 -11.41 -1.81 23.64
C ARG A 65 -11.01 -0.34 23.56
N ASN A 66 -9.74 0.00 23.81
CA ASN A 66 -9.21 1.38 23.86
C ASN A 66 -9.96 2.31 24.84
N ILE A 67 -10.65 1.75 25.84
CA ILE A 67 -11.32 2.51 26.92
C ILE A 67 -10.28 2.91 27.96
N LEU A 68 -9.40 1.96 28.32
CA LEU A 68 -8.22 2.23 29.13
C LEU A 68 -7.00 2.33 28.21
N LYS A 69 -6.14 3.33 28.39
CA LYS A 69 -4.91 3.44 27.62
C LYS A 69 -3.90 2.37 28.07
N GLN A 70 -2.99 1.98 27.19
CA GLN A 70 -1.93 1.00 27.50
C GLN A 70 -0.83 1.66 28.36
N GLY A 71 -1.14 1.93 29.63
CA GLY A 71 -0.23 2.49 30.61
C GLY A 71 -0.80 2.30 32.02
N ASP A 72 0.06 1.97 32.99
CA ASP A 72 -0.37 1.66 34.36
C ASP A 72 -0.18 2.83 35.35
N SER A 73 0.37 3.97 34.93
CA SER A 73 0.73 5.07 35.85
C SER A 73 -0.06 6.35 35.61
N ASN A 74 -0.14 7.16 36.66
CA ASN A 74 -0.82 8.44 36.73
C ASN A 74 -0.23 9.45 35.73
N ASP A 75 -1.15 10.13 35.04
CA ASP A 75 -1.27 11.59 34.89
C ASP A 75 -0.12 12.43 34.27
N SER A 76 -0.49 13.40 33.42
CA SER A 76 0.39 14.35 32.69
C SER A 76 1.31 13.80 31.58
N LEU A 77 2.18 12.82 31.83
CA LEU A 77 3.25 12.44 30.88
C LEU A 77 2.76 11.58 29.69
N TYR A 78 1.57 10.97 29.79
CA TYR A 78 1.02 10.12 28.74
C TYR A 78 0.46 10.89 27.55
N LYS A 79 0.08 12.15 27.76
CA LYS A 79 -0.40 13.01 26.68
C LYS A 79 0.72 13.31 25.69
N SER A 80 1.95 13.49 26.17
CA SER A 80 3.11 13.67 25.28
C SER A 80 3.47 12.37 24.56
N GLY A 81 3.39 11.20 25.18
CA GLY A 81 3.67 9.91 24.51
C GLY A 81 2.74 9.62 23.32
N GLU A 82 1.43 9.86 23.45
CA GLU A 82 0.46 9.68 22.35
C GLU A 82 0.64 10.74 21.24
N ILE A 83 0.98 11.98 21.62
CA ILE A 83 1.32 13.05 20.67
C ILE A 83 2.64 12.74 19.93
N LEU A 84 3.65 12.20 20.61
CA LEU A 84 4.93 11.82 20.02
C LEU A 84 4.78 10.66 19.04
N ASP A 85 3.97 9.65 19.38
CA ASP A 85 3.64 8.57 18.45
C ASP A 85 2.84 9.10 17.24
N PHE A 86 1.91 10.02 17.47
CA PHE A 86 1.19 10.69 16.38
C PHE A 86 2.12 11.51 15.48
N ASP A 87 3.00 12.32 16.04
CA ASP A 87 3.93 13.17 15.30
C ASP A 87 4.95 12.34 14.52
N ALA A 88 5.46 11.26 15.12
CA ALA A 88 6.33 10.31 14.43
C ALA A 88 5.60 9.61 13.27
N LYS A 89 4.35 9.16 13.49
CA LYS A 89 3.50 8.60 12.43
C LYS A 89 3.20 9.62 11.34
N ALA A 90 2.91 10.86 11.70
CA ALA A 90 2.64 11.94 10.77
C ALA A 90 3.89 12.28 9.94
N ALA A 91 5.07 12.33 10.56
CA ALA A 91 6.34 12.52 9.87
C ALA A 91 6.64 11.37 8.91
N LYS A 92 6.43 10.11 9.34
CA LYS A 92 6.56 8.93 8.49
C LYS A 92 5.59 8.97 7.30
N LEU A 93 4.32 9.31 7.54
CA LEU A 93 3.31 9.47 6.49
C LEU A 93 3.73 10.55 5.49
N LYS A 94 4.17 11.72 5.96
CA LYS A 94 4.70 12.79 5.09
C LYS A 94 5.86 12.30 4.22
N SER A 95 6.78 11.50 4.77
CA SER A 95 7.88 10.90 4.00
C SER A 95 7.38 9.92 2.93
N CYS A 96 6.43 9.05 3.26
CA CYS A 96 5.81 8.12 2.31
C CYS A 96 5.04 8.85 1.20
N LEU A 97 4.32 9.91 1.54
CA LEU A 97 3.57 10.71 0.57
C LEU A 97 4.50 11.46 -0.41
N LYS A 98 5.68 11.93 0.05
CA LYS A 98 6.70 12.54 -0.82
C LYS A 98 7.25 11.56 -1.85
N LYS A 99 7.37 10.28 -1.49
CA LYS A 99 7.86 9.20 -2.37
C LYS A 99 6.73 8.42 -3.05
N ARG A 100 5.51 8.97 -3.05
CA ARG A 100 4.35 8.26 -3.60
C ARG A 100 4.51 8.14 -5.12
N PRO A 101 4.59 6.91 -5.67
CA PRO A 101 4.69 6.72 -7.12
C PRO A 101 3.42 7.20 -7.81
N SER A 102 3.55 7.69 -9.04
CA SER A 102 2.41 8.08 -9.87
C SER A 102 1.64 6.85 -10.32
N ARG A 103 0.40 7.05 -10.79
CA ARG A 103 -0.39 5.96 -11.35
C ARG A 103 0.32 5.27 -12.52
N ALA A 104 0.95 6.06 -13.40
CA ALA A 104 1.68 5.56 -14.55
C ALA A 104 2.90 4.71 -14.14
N ASP A 105 3.61 5.08 -13.06
CA ASP A 105 4.73 4.28 -12.55
C ASP A 105 4.26 2.90 -12.07
N ILE A 106 3.12 2.87 -11.35
CA ILE A 106 2.52 1.63 -10.83
C ILE A 106 1.98 0.76 -11.99
N GLU A 107 1.46 1.37 -13.05
CA GLU A 107 1.07 0.69 -14.31
C GLU A 107 2.30 0.10 -15.02
N GLY A 108 3.40 0.84 -15.12
CA GLY A 108 4.67 0.37 -15.68
C GLY A 108 5.29 -0.79 -14.89
N MET A 109 5.04 -0.85 -13.58
CA MET A 109 5.42 -1.97 -12.72
C MET A 109 4.45 -3.16 -12.77
N ASN A 110 3.40 -3.12 -13.62
CA ASN A 110 2.34 -4.13 -13.73
C ASN A 110 1.58 -4.40 -12.41
N LEU A 111 1.58 -3.44 -11.48
CA LEU A 111 0.88 -3.55 -10.20
C LEU A 111 -0.60 -3.21 -10.33
N ILE A 112 -0.93 -2.27 -11.22
CA ILE A 112 -2.30 -1.96 -11.63
C ILE A 112 -2.37 -1.98 -13.16
N HIS A 113 -3.55 -2.25 -13.70
CA HIS A 113 -3.78 -2.25 -15.15
C HIS A 113 -4.61 -1.01 -15.50
N ASN A 114 -4.33 -0.39 -16.65
CA ASN A 114 -5.06 0.79 -17.11
C ASN A 114 -6.50 0.42 -17.46
N SER A 115 -7.37 0.52 -16.46
CA SER A 115 -8.81 0.33 -16.59
C SER A 115 -9.51 1.55 -16.01
N THR A 116 -10.37 2.15 -16.83
CA THR A 116 -11.32 3.20 -16.43
C THR A 116 -12.53 2.62 -15.66
N LEU A 117 -12.64 1.30 -15.57
CA LEU A 117 -13.78 0.60 -14.99
C LEU A 117 -13.65 0.46 -13.47
N SER A 118 -14.79 0.25 -12.81
CA SER A 118 -14.89 -0.03 -11.37
C SER A 118 -14.05 -1.24 -10.96
N PRO A 119 -13.42 -1.26 -9.76
CA PRO A 119 -12.57 -2.35 -9.29
C PRO A 119 -13.17 -3.76 -9.45
N THR A 120 -14.47 -3.90 -9.25
CA THR A 120 -15.19 -5.18 -9.37
C THR A 120 -15.28 -5.71 -10.80
N ILE A 121 -15.23 -4.81 -11.79
CA ILE A 121 -15.31 -5.16 -13.22
C ILE A 121 -13.92 -5.49 -13.78
N VAL A 122 -12.88 -4.80 -13.28
CA VAL A 122 -11.49 -4.96 -13.75
C VAL A 122 -11.02 -6.42 -13.64
N GLU A 123 -11.32 -7.07 -12.52
CA GLU A 123 -10.92 -8.46 -12.30
C GLU A 123 -11.61 -9.43 -13.26
N LYS A 124 -12.93 -9.24 -13.48
CA LYS A 124 -13.70 -10.05 -14.43
C LYS A 124 -13.20 -9.86 -15.85
N GLN A 125 -12.93 -8.61 -16.25
CA GLN A 125 -12.37 -8.30 -17.56
C GLN A 125 -11.00 -8.95 -17.74
N ARG A 126 -10.09 -8.82 -16.75
CA ARG A 126 -8.76 -9.44 -16.81
C ARG A 126 -8.86 -10.95 -16.96
N ARG A 127 -9.76 -11.60 -16.23
CA ARG A 127 -9.99 -13.05 -16.34
C ARG A 127 -10.47 -13.43 -17.74
N LEU A 128 -11.43 -12.68 -18.29
CA LEU A 128 -11.94 -12.91 -19.64
C LEU A 128 -10.86 -12.69 -20.71
N SER A 129 -10.10 -11.61 -20.63
CA SER A 129 -9.00 -11.33 -21.55
C SER A 129 -7.94 -12.43 -21.53
N ARG A 130 -7.63 -12.97 -20.34
CA ARG A 130 -6.70 -14.12 -20.23
C ARG A 130 -7.25 -15.37 -20.91
N SER A 131 -8.52 -15.71 -20.68
CA SER A 131 -9.19 -16.86 -21.34
C SER A 131 -9.18 -16.71 -22.85
N MET A 132 -9.50 -15.52 -23.38
CA MET A 132 -9.49 -15.27 -24.83
C MET A 132 -8.09 -15.41 -25.45
N ILE A 133 -7.05 -14.98 -24.74
CA ILE A 133 -5.66 -15.15 -25.19
C ILE A 133 -5.28 -16.63 -25.20
N GLU A 134 -5.68 -17.38 -24.17
CA GLU A 134 -5.46 -18.82 -24.06
C GLU A 134 -6.11 -19.58 -25.21
N ASP A 135 -7.41 -19.34 -25.46
CA ASP A 135 -8.16 -19.96 -26.55
C ASP A 135 -7.51 -19.64 -27.92
N SER A 136 -7.13 -18.38 -28.14
CA SER A 136 -6.48 -17.95 -29.38
C SER A 136 -5.09 -18.57 -29.57
N LEU A 137 -4.32 -18.68 -28.48
CA LEU A 137 -3.00 -19.31 -28.51
C LEU A 137 -3.13 -20.80 -28.80
N GLU A 138 -4.06 -21.49 -28.15
CA GLU A 138 -4.31 -22.91 -28.37
C GLU A 138 -4.66 -23.18 -29.84
N ALA A 139 -5.55 -22.38 -30.44
CA ALA A 139 -5.88 -22.49 -31.85
C ALA A 139 -4.66 -22.33 -32.77
N LYS A 140 -3.78 -21.35 -32.48
CA LYS A 140 -2.55 -21.12 -33.24
C LYS A 140 -1.54 -22.24 -33.08
N LEU A 141 -1.42 -22.82 -31.88
CA LEU A 141 -0.52 -23.94 -31.61
C LEU A 141 -1.00 -25.23 -32.28
N ARG A 142 -2.32 -25.45 -32.38
CA ARG A 142 -2.90 -26.59 -33.12
C ARG A 142 -2.59 -26.53 -34.61
N LEU A 143 -2.57 -25.34 -35.20
CA LEU A 143 -2.27 -25.10 -36.62
C LEU A 143 -0.79 -24.74 -36.85
N ARG A 144 0.10 -25.18 -35.96
CA ARG A 144 1.53 -24.92 -36.10
C ARG A 144 2.06 -25.67 -37.34
N PRO A 145 2.63 -24.98 -38.33
CA PRO A 145 3.20 -25.63 -39.52
C PRO A 145 4.32 -26.59 -39.14
N ASP A 146 4.40 -27.71 -39.86
CA ASP A 146 5.50 -28.64 -39.73
C ASP A 146 6.77 -28.13 -40.44
N ILE A 147 7.90 -28.77 -40.18
CA ILE A 147 9.21 -28.40 -40.73
C ILE A 147 9.17 -28.44 -42.26
N ASP A 148 8.51 -29.45 -42.85
CA ASP A 148 8.38 -29.59 -44.29
C ASP A 148 7.57 -28.44 -44.92
N GLU A 149 6.52 -27.98 -44.25
CA GLU A 149 5.71 -26.84 -44.70
C GLU A 149 6.49 -25.52 -44.63
N LEU A 150 7.40 -25.39 -43.66
CA LEU A 150 8.29 -24.22 -43.56
C LEU A 150 9.36 -24.24 -44.65
N ALA A 151 9.93 -25.40 -44.96
CA ALA A 151 10.89 -25.56 -46.05
C ALA A 151 10.29 -25.18 -47.41
N ALA A 152 9.04 -25.59 -47.68
CA ALA A 152 8.29 -25.18 -48.87
C ALA A 152 8.08 -23.65 -48.98
N LYS A 153 8.13 -22.94 -47.85
CA LYS A 153 8.07 -21.46 -47.79
C LYS A 153 9.45 -20.81 -47.82
N ASN A 154 10.52 -21.56 -48.12
CA ASN A 154 11.92 -21.13 -48.03
C ASN A 154 12.32 -20.61 -46.63
N ILE A 155 11.65 -21.10 -45.59
CA ILE A 155 12.01 -20.84 -44.19
C ILE A 155 12.72 -22.10 -43.69
N VAL A 156 14.01 -22.18 -43.95
CA VAL A 156 14.85 -23.32 -43.58
C VAL A 156 15.69 -22.92 -42.38
N PHE A 157 15.66 -23.73 -41.33
CA PHE A 157 16.58 -23.60 -40.21
C PHE A 157 17.85 -24.39 -40.54
N CYS A 158 18.99 -23.71 -40.59
CA CYS A 158 20.27 -24.40 -40.62
C CYS A 158 20.51 -25.09 -39.27
N GLU A 159 20.85 -26.37 -39.30
CA GLU A 159 21.15 -27.16 -38.10
C GLU A 159 22.38 -26.60 -37.35
N THR A 160 23.33 -26.05 -38.10
CA THR A 160 24.52 -25.41 -37.57
C THR A 160 24.44 -23.90 -37.74
N VAL A 161 24.56 -23.17 -36.63
CA VAL A 161 24.82 -21.73 -36.66
C VAL A 161 26.31 -21.54 -36.87
N GLU A 162 26.71 -21.16 -38.08
CA GLU A 162 28.07 -20.70 -38.33
C GLU A 162 28.26 -19.33 -37.67
N VAL A 163 28.76 -19.35 -36.44
CA VAL A 163 29.32 -18.16 -35.82
C VAL A 163 30.65 -17.90 -36.52
N LEU A 164 30.58 -17.21 -37.66
CA LEU A 164 31.78 -16.61 -38.24
C LEU A 164 32.44 -15.82 -37.11
N ALA A 165 33.75 -16.00 -36.94
CA ALA A 165 34.57 -15.16 -36.10
C ALA A 165 34.61 -13.76 -36.72
N THR A 166 33.48 -13.08 -36.73
CA THR A 166 33.43 -11.64 -36.89
C THR A 166 34.32 -11.13 -35.78
N PHE A 167 35.41 -10.52 -36.20
CA PHE A 167 36.49 -9.95 -35.42
C PHE A 167 36.02 -9.61 -34.01
N ARG A 168 36.76 -9.96 -32.97
CA ARG A 168 36.35 -9.54 -31.61
C ARG A 168 36.16 -8.02 -31.60
N LYS A 169 35.33 -7.48 -30.71
CA LYS A 169 35.17 -6.01 -30.57
C LYS A 169 36.52 -5.28 -30.41
N SER A 170 37.57 -6.00 -29.98
CA SER A 170 38.96 -5.54 -29.91
C SER A 170 39.69 -5.44 -31.24
N GLU A 171 39.25 -6.16 -32.28
CA GLU A 171 39.92 -6.30 -33.57
C GLU A 171 39.32 -5.38 -34.65
N TYR A 172 38.14 -4.80 -34.43
CA TYR A 172 37.60 -3.75 -35.30
C TYR A 172 36.82 -2.69 -34.52
N ASN A 173 37.07 -1.43 -34.84
CA ASN A 173 36.37 -0.31 -34.24
C ASN A 173 34.98 -0.16 -34.88
N ARG A 174 33.92 -0.50 -34.13
CA ARG A 174 32.52 -0.27 -34.53
C ARG A 174 32.10 1.20 -34.49
N ARG A 175 32.94 2.10 -33.97
CA ARG A 175 32.65 3.53 -34.00
C ARG A 175 32.84 4.02 -35.43
N PRO A 176 31.96 4.91 -35.92
CA PRO A 176 32.22 5.61 -37.16
C PRO A 176 33.58 6.31 -37.01
N ASP A 177 34.52 6.00 -37.90
CA ASP A 177 35.80 6.70 -37.91
C ASP A 177 35.52 8.21 -38.02
N GLY A 178 36.22 9.05 -37.26
CA GLY A 178 36.03 10.49 -37.36
C GLY A 178 36.32 11.01 -38.77
N ASP A 179 37.18 10.28 -39.48
CA ASP A 179 37.74 10.61 -40.78
C ASP A 179 37.15 9.75 -41.91
N VAL A 180 35.87 9.33 -41.80
CA VAL A 180 35.25 8.51 -42.86
C VAL A 180 35.27 9.26 -44.19
N THR A 181 35.67 8.53 -45.23
CA THR A 181 35.77 8.95 -46.64
C THR A 181 34.56 9.73 -47.17
N PHE A 182 33.33 9.50 -46.67
CA PHE A 182 32.15 10.24 -47.11
C PHE A 182 32.14 11.72 -46.70
N LYS A 183 32.89 12.11 -45.65
CA LYS A 183 32.99 13.52 -45.24
C LYS A 183 33.79 14.36 -46.23
N HIS A 184 34.72 13.74 -46.94
CA HIS A 184 35.54 14.37 -47.98
C HIS A 184 35.02 14.10 -49.40
N LEU A 185 33.86 13.45 -49.51
CA LEU A 185 33.32 13.00 -50.78
C LEU A 185 32.59 14.16 -51.49
N THR A 186 33.35 14.92 -52.29
CA THR A 186 32.81 15.99 -53.13
C THR A 186 31.90 15.42 -54.23
N PRO A 187 30.97 16.22 -54.79
CA PRO A 187 30.11 15.78 -55.89
C PRO A 187 30.89 15.23 -57.10
N GLN A 188 32.07 15.81 -57.39
CA GLN A 188 32.95 15.35 -58.47
C GLN A 188 33.53 13.95 -58.17
N LEU A 189 34.01 13.72 -56.95
CA LEU A 189 34.48 12.39 -56.54
C LEU A 189 33.35 11.36 -56.58
N LYS A 190 32.11 11.71 -56.23
CA LYS A 190 30.96 10.79 -56.34
C LYS A 190 30.72 10.34 -57.78
N VAL A 191 30.79 11.28 -58.72
CA VAL A 191 30.61 10.98 -60.15
C VAL A 191 31.77 10.13 -60.67
N ALA A 192 33.01 10.45 -60.29
CA ALA A 192 34.18 9.67 -60.65
C ALA A 192 34.08 8.21 -60.16
N ILE A 193 33.79 8.01 -58.87
CA ILE A 193 33.59 6.68 -58.27
C ILE A 193 32.45 5.93 -58.96
N ARG A 194 31.34 6.63 -59.28
CA ARG A 194 30.21 6.02 -59.99
C ARG A 194 30.61 5.54 -61.38
N ASN A 195 31.37 6.33 -62.12
CA ASN A 195 31.82 5.98 -63.46
C ASN A 195 32.82 4.82 -63.42
N GLU A 196 33.77 4.87 -62.49
CA GLU A 196 34.77 3.82 -62.26
C GLU A 196 34.10 2.48 -61.93
N LEU A 197 33.13 2.47 -60.99
CA LEU A 197 32.38 1.26 -60.65
C LEU A 197 31.54 0.72 -61.81
N ASN A 198 30.96 1.59 -62.63
CA ASN A 198 30.20 1.17 -63.81
C ASN A 198 31.12 0.58 -64.88
N THR A 199 32.31 1.13 -65.07
CA THR A 199 33.34 0.59 -65.97
C THR A 199 33.78 -0.79 -65.50
N TYR A 200 34.18 -0.93 -64.23
CA TYR A 200 34.60 -2.20 -63.64
C TYR A 200 33.53 -3.29 -63.81
N LYS A 201 32.26 -2.97 -63.51
CA LYS A 201 31.14 -3.90 -63.70
C LYS A 201 30.92 -4.33 -65.16
N LYS A 202 31.33 -3.51 -66.11
CA LYS A 202 31.15 -3.76 -67.55
C LYS A 202 32.34 -4.50 -68.16
N THR A 203 33.55 -4.31 -67.63
CA THR A 203 34.80 -4.78 -68.27
C THR A 203 35.54 -5.85 -67.48
N GLU A 204 35.44 -5.84 -66.15
CA GLU A 204 36.29 -6.65 -65.26
C GLU A 204 35.51 -7.57 -64.32
N MET A 205 34.25 -7.26 -64.02
CA MET A 205 33.41 -8.23 -63.34
C MET A 205 32.97 -9.32 -64.32
N ASP A 206 33.34 -10.55 -64.01
CA ASP A 206 32.76 -11.77 -64.60
C ASP A 206 31.30 -11.90 -64.12
N VAL A 207 30.39 -11.10 -64.68
CA VAL A 207 28.96 -11.22 -64.35
C VAL A 207 28.24 -12.15 -65.31
N HIS A 208 28.78 -12.43 -66.50
CA HIS A 208 28.21 -13.40 -67.43
C HIS A 208 29.31 -14.09 -68.25
N GLU A 209 29.65 -15.35 -67.93
CA GLU A 209 29.93 -16.29 -69.02
C GLU A 209 28.59 -16.50 -69.74
N ASP A 210 28.61 -16.34 -71.06
CA ASP A 210 27.44 -16.28 -71.92
C ASP A 210 26.43 -17.40 -71.63
N GLY A 211 25.16 -17.02 -71.50
CA GLY A 211 24.03 -17.96 -71.45
C GLY A 211 23.80 -18.68 -72.76
#